data_AF-A0A2P0QNP7-F1
#
_entry.id   AF-A0A2P0QNP7-F1
#
_cell.length_a   1.000
_cell.length_b   1.000
_cell.length_c   1.000
_cell.angle_alpha   90.00
_cell.angle_beta   90.00
_cell.angle_gamma   90.00
#
_symmetry.space_group_name_H-M   'P 1'
#
loop_
_entity.id
_entity.type
_entity.pdbx_description
1 polymer ?
#
loop_
_entity_poly.entity_id
_entity_poly.type
_entity_poly.pdbx_seq_one_letter_code
_entity_poly.pdbx_strand_id
1 'polypeptide(L)'
;ASPWICDYLSRYPLLFDDLLDARSLFEPLKKEHLDEQLTQLLTHIEVEDLEAFMIALRQFKHTQVLRVAAADIMGAIPLMVVSDYLTTIAESITAQVITRAWLILTEKHGFPPNVTLETTGFAVIGFGKFGGIELSYGSDLDLVFLYDCQDGNALTEGGEHPISCAQFYGRLGLKVRHILDIKLLSGQLYEVDMRLRPNGDS
;
A
#
# COMPACT_ATOMS: atom_id res chain seq x y z
N ALA A 1 14.99 -26.57 -0.55
CA ALA A 1 13.65 -26.06 -0.92
C ALA A 1 13.01 -25.46 0.33
N SER A 2 12.54 -24.21 0.27
CA SER A 2 11.93 -23.54 1.42
C SER A 2 10.46 -23.95 1.56
N PRO A 3 10.02 -24.54 2.69
CA PRO A 3 8.63 -24.90 2.93
C PRO A 3 7.67 -23.70 2.83
N TRP A 4 8.15 -22.51 3.19
CA TRP A 4 7.37 -21.28 3.10
C TRP A 4 7.06 -20.89 1.65
N ILE A 5 8.03 -20.99 0.73
CA ILE A 5 7.78 -20.72 -0.71
C ILE A 5 6.78 -21.74 -1.26
N CYS A 6 6.89 -23.01 -0.88
CA CYS A 6 5.95 -24.03 -1.34
C CYS A 6 4.51 -23.74 -0.86
N ASP A 7 4.33 -23.34 0.42
CA ASP A 7 3.01 -22.93 0.93
C ASP A 7 2.50 -21.67 0.19
N TYR A 8 3.39 -20.71 -0.04
CA TYR A 8 3.07 -19.45 -0.70
C TYR A 8 2.62 -19.64 -2.15
N LEU A 9 3.35 -20.44 -2.94
CA LEU A 9 2.96 -20.80 -4.31
C LEU A 9 1.69 -21.65 -4.36
N SER A 10 1.48 -22.53 -3.39
CA SER A 10 0.24 -23.32 -3.29
C SER A 10 -0.97 -22.42 -3.01
N ARG A 11 -0.77 -21.36 -2.22
CA ARG A 11 -1.81 -20.38 -1.87
C ARG A 11 -2.09 -19.40 -3.01
N TYR A 12 -1.09 -19.07 -3.82
CA TYR A 12 -1.19 -18.12 -4.92
C TYR A 12 -0.67 -18.70 -6.24
N PRO A 13 -1.46 -19.58 -6.91
CA PRO A 13 -1.03 -20.25 -8.15
C PRO A 13 -0.74 -19.30 -9.32
N LEU A 14 -1.28 -18.08 -9.31
CA LEU A 14 -0.97 -17.07 -10.33
C LEU A 14 0.54 -16.73 -10.41
N LEU A 15 1.28 -17.00 -9.34
CA LEU A 15 2.73 -16.78 -9.28
C LEU A 15 3.55 -17.81 -10.07
N PHE A 16 2.92 -18.89 -10.58
CA PHE A 16 3.64 -19.86 -11.41
C PHE A 16 4.17 -19.24 -12.70
N ASP A 17 3.45 -18.25 -13.26
CA ASP A 17 3.89 -17.55 -14.47
C ASP A 17 5.18 -16.75 -14.21
N ASP A 18 5.34 -16.18 -13.00
CA ASP A 18 6.56 -15.48 -12.59
C ASP A 18 7.78 -16.42 -12.45
N LEU A 19 7.56 -17.72 -12.21
CA LEU A 19 8.63 -18.72 -12.15
C LEU A 19 9.16 -19.11 -13.53
N LEU A 20 8.43 -18.79 -14.61
CA LEU A 20 8.84 -19.12 -15.98
C LEU A 20 10.03 -18.25 -16.44
N ASP A 21 10.20 -17.06 -15.87
CA ASP A 21 11.37 -16.22 -16.09
C ASP A 21 12.32 -16.23 -14.87
N ALA A 22 13.16 -17.24 -14.83
CA ALA A 22 14.13 -17.44 -13.75
C ALA A 22 15.12 -16.26 -13.58
N ARG A 23 15.34 -15.41 -14.59
CA ARG A 23 16.29 -14.30 -14.46
C ARG A 23 15.70 -13.15 -13.65
N SER A 24 14.45 -12.77 -13.93
CA SER A 24 13.75 -11.71 -13.18
C SER A 24 13.37 -12.17 -11.77
N LEU A 25 13.29 -13.47 -11.51
CA LEU A 25 12.98 -14.02 -10.20
C LEU A 25 14.08 -13.77 -9.15
N PHE A 26 15.34 -13.66 -9.55
CA PHE A 26 16.49 -13.51 -8.64
C PHE A 26 17.01 -12.08 -8.53
N GLU A 27 16.37 -11.12 -9.20
CA GLU A 27 16.76 -9.71 -9.17
C GLU A 27 15.60 -8.85 -8.67
N PRO A 28 15.46 -8.69 -7.34
CA PRO A 28 14.41 -7.85 -6.76
C PRO A 28 14.51 -6.41 -7.25
N LEU A 29 13.36 -5.79 -7.51
CA LEU A 29 13.30 -4.45 -8.04
C LEU A 29 13.72 -3.41 -7.01
N LYS A 30 14.46 -2.40 -7.47
CA LYS A 30 14.65 -1.15 -6.72
C LYS A 30 13.37 -0.30 -6.77
N LYS A 31 13.25 0.63 -5.82
CA LYS A 31 12.07 1.50 -5.63
C LYS A 31 11.55 2.12 -6.93
N GLU A 32 12.42 2.74 -7.72
CA GLU A 32 12.05 3.41 -8.97
C GLU A 32 11.33 2.46 -9.95
N HIS A 33 11.90 1.29 -10.20
CA HIS A 33 11.32 0.30 -11.11
C HIS A 33 10.06 -0.36 -10.53
N LEU A 34 10.00 -0.47 -9.20
CA LEU A 34 8.86 -0.99 -8.47
C LEU A 34 7.66 -0.02 -8.60
N ASP A 35 7.90 1.28 -8.40
CA ASP A 35 6.91 2.34 -8.57
C ASP A 35 6.43 2.45 -10.03
N GLU A 36 7.34 2.34 -11.00
CA GLU A 36 7.01 2.33 -12.43
C GLU A 36 6.12 1.15 -12.81
N GLN A 37 6.51 -0.09 -12.43
CA GLN A 37 5.72 -1.29 -12.72
C GLN A 37 4.34 -1.23 -12.05
N LEU A 38 4.29 -0.77 -10.80
CA LEU A 38 3.03 -0.63 -10.08
C LEU A 38 2.12 0.40 -10.75
N THR A 39 2.67 1.55 -11.16
CA THR A 39 1.92 2.59 -11.87
C THR A 39 1.38 2.06 -13.20
N GLN A 40 2.20 1.36 -13.99
CA GLN A 40 1.79 0.75 -15.25
C GLN A 40 0.65 -0.26 -15.05
N LEU A 41 0.78 -1.15 -14.07
CA LEU A 41 -0.25 -2.14 -13.73
C LEU A 41 -1.61 -1.47 -13.43
N LEU A 42 -1.57 -0.35 -12.69
CA LEU A 42 -2.76 0.34 -12.22
C LEU A 42 -3.37 1.32 -13.24
N THR A 43 -2.62 1.67 -14.29
CA THR A 43 -3.03 2.68 -15.30
C THR A 43 -4.32 2.31 -16.02
N HIS A 44 -4.59 1.00 -16.19
CA HIS A 44 -5.76 0.51 -16.90
C HIS A 44 -6.98 0.28 -16.00
N ILE A 45 -6.89 0.57 -14.70
CA ILE A 45 -7.95 0.35 -13.72
C ILE A 45 -8.65 1.67 -13.41
N GLU A 46 -9.91 1.77 -13.84
CA GLU A 46 -10.80 2.91 -13.59
C GLU A 46 -10.86 3.26 -12.09
N VAL A 47 -11.07 4.54 -11.77
CA VAL A 47 -11.02 5.03 -10.39
C VAL A 47 -12.11 4.38 -9.53
N GLU A 48 -13.31 4.19 -10.08
CA GLU A 48 -14.45 3.60 -9.38
C GLU A 48 -14.31 2.08 -9.18
N ASP A 49 -13.51 1.38 -9.99
CA ASP A 49 -13.28 -0.06 -9.87
C ASP A 49 -12.28 -0.39 -8.75
N LEU A 50 -12.74 -0.18 -7.52
CA LEU A 50 -11.96 -0.43 -6.32
C LEU A 50 -11.62 -1.92 -6.14
N GLU A 51 -12.48 -2.82 -6.61
CA GLU A 51 -12.25 -4.26 -6.47
C GLU A 51 -11.07 -4.71 -7.34
N ALA A 52 -11.06 -4.34 -8.63
CA ALA A 52 -9.95 -4.65 -9.52
C ALA A 52 -8.64 -4.03 -9.00
N PHE A 53 -8.69 -2.78 -8.51
CA PHE A 53 -7.54 -2.12 -7.89
C PHE A 53 -6.99 -2.93 -6.70
N MET A 54 -7.87 -3.34 -5.78
CA MET A 54 -7.48 -4.14 -4.60
C MET A 54 -6.91 -5.51 -4.96
N ILE A 55 -7.43 -6.15 -6.01
CA ILE A 55 -6.92 -7.44 -6.50
C ILE A 55 -5.54 -7.26 -7.12
N ALA A 56 -5.36 -6.26 -7.99
CA ALA A 56 -4.11 -5.97 -8.67
C ALA A 56 -2.97 -5.68 -7.67
N LEU A 57 -3.24 -4.86 -6.63
CA LEU A 57 -2.24 -4.59 -5.59
C LEU A 57 -1.79 -5.86 -4.85
N ARG A 58 -2.71 -6.78 -4.56
CA ARG A 58 -2.39 -8.05 -3.87
C ARG A 58 -1.54 -8.95 -4.75
N GLN A 59 -1.92 -9.10 -6.01
CA GLN A 59 -1.13 -9.85 -6.99
C GLN A 59 0.28 -9.26 -7.10
N PHE A 60 0.38 -7.94 -7.24
CA PHE A 60 1.67 -7.25 -7.28
C PHE A 60 2.51 -7.49 -6.03
N LYS A 61 1.93 -7.32 -4.82
CA LYS A 61 2.60 -7.64 -3.56
C LYS A 61 3.13 -9.07 -3.58
N HIS A 62 2.30 -10.02 -3.97
CA HIS A 62 2.65 -11.43 -3.96
C HIS A 62 3.83 -11.74 -4.89
N THR A 63 3.82 -11.19 -6.10
CA THR A 63 4.92 -11.30 -7.07
C THR A 63 6.21 -10.70 -6.53
N GLN A 64 6.20 -9.46 -6.03
CA GLN A 64 7.44 -8.81 -5.56
C GLN A 64 8.01 -9.49 -4.31
N VAL A 65 7.14 -9.91 -3.37
CA VAL A 65 7.58 -10.66 -2.18
C VAL A 65 8.18 -12.01 -2.56
N LEU A 66 7.62 -12.71 -3.56
CA LEU A 66 8.20 -13.96 -4.06
C LEU A 66 9.59 -13.74 -4.66
N ARG A 67 9.79 -12.66 -5.45
CA ARG A 67 11.11 -12.31 -6.00
C ARG A 67 12.15 -12.07 -4.90
N VAL A 68 11.77 -11.32 -3.86
CA VAL A 68 12.65 -11.10 -2.69
C VAL A 68 13.00 -12.41 -2.01
N ALA A 69 12.01 -13.27 -1.73
CA ALA A 69 12.23 -14.56 -1.09
C ALA A 69 13.08 -15.51 -1.93
N ALA A 70 12.86 -15.56 -3.25
CA ALA A 70 13.65 -16.37 -4.15
C ALA A 70 15.10 -15.90 -4.22
N ALA A 71 15.33 -14.60 -4.31
CA ALA A 71 16.67 -14.02 -4.31
C ALA A 71 17.42 -14.27 -2.99
N ASP A 72 16.74 -14.15 -1.85
CA ASP A 72 17.27 -14.46 -0.52
C ASP A 72 17.70 -15.94 -0.41
N ILE A 73 16.81 -16.88 -0.76
CA ILE A 73 17.09 -18.32 -0.65
C ILE A 73 18.19 -18.77 -1.61
N MET A 74 18.29 -18.18 -2.79
CA MET A 74 19.37 -18.47 -3.74
C MET A 74 20.68 -17.74 -3.41
N GLY A 75 20.69 -16.88 -2.38
CA GLY A 75 21.85 -16.07 -2.00
C GLY A 75 22.22 -15.01 -3.06
N ALA A 76 21.27 -14.63 -3.91
CA ALA A 76 21.44 -13.58 -4.91
C ALA A 76 21.49 -12.18 -4.29
N ILE A 77 20.88 -12.01 -3.12
CA ILE A 77 20.96 -10.81 -2.28
C ILE A 77 21.45 -11.15 -0.86
N PRO A 78 22.14 -10.23 -0.17
CA PRO A 78 22.45 -10.39 1.25
C PRO A 78 21.18 -10.38 2.11
N LEU A 79 21.12 -11.23 3.15
CA LEU A 79 20.02 -11.23 4.13
C LEU A 79 19.78 -9.83 4.74
N MET A 80 20.84 -9.05 4.95
CA MET A 80 20.78 -7.73 5.56
C MET A 80 19.95 -6.70 4.78
N VAL A 81 19.69 -6.92 3.49
CA VAL A 81 18.91 -5.99 2.65
C VAL A 81 17.49 -6.48 2.36
N VAL A 82 17.10 -7.66 2.90
CA VAL A 82 15.76 -8.22 2.68
C VAL A 82 14.68 -7.27 3.25
N SER A 83 14.90 -6.74 4.45
CA SER A 83 13.97 -5.80 5.07
C SER A 83 13.85 -4.49 4.30
N ASP A 84 14.92 -4.02 3.65
CA ASP A 84 14.89 -2.84 2.79
C ASP A 84 13.93 -3.04 1.60
N TYR A 85 14.02 -4.20 0.94
CA TYR A 85 13.12 -4.53 -0.18
C TYR A 85 11.67 -4.66 0.28
N LEU A 86 11.42 -5.35 1.40
CA LEU A 86 10.07 -5.53 1.93
C LEU A 86 9.44 -4.20 2.36
N THR A 87 10.24 -3.31 2.96
CA THR A 87 9.83 -1.95 3.32
C THR A 87 9.53 -1.12 2.07
N THR A 88 10.39 -1.19 1.06
CA THR A 88 10.18 -0.50 -0.22
C THR A 88 8.87 -0.93 -0.89
N ILE A 89 8.57 -2.24 -0.92
CA ILE A 89 7.29 -2.77 -1.44
C ILE A 89 6.11 -2.17 -0.68
N ALA A 90 6.18 -2.17 0.66
CA ALA A 90 5.11 -1.65 1.51
C ALA A 90 4.88 -0.14 1.31
N GLU A 91 5.94 0.65 1.18
CA GLU A 91 5.86 2.09 0.90
C GLU A 91 5.17 2.36 -0.43
N SER A 92 5.59 1.69 -1.50
CA SER A 92 5.06 1.89 -2.84
C SER A 92 3.58 1.51 -2.95
N ILE A 93 3.18 0.39 -2.33
CA ILE A 93 1.77 0.00 -2.23
C ILE A 93 0.98 1.04 -1.42
N THR A 94 1.49 1.45 -0.27
CA THR A 94 0.81 2.41 0.61
C THR A 94 0.60 3.76 -0.09
N ALA A 95 1.60 4.24 -0.83
CA ALA A 95 1.50 5.46 -1.63
C ALA A 95 0.36 5.36 -2.66
N GLN A 96 0.27 4.26 -3.42
CA GLN A 96 -0.81 4.06 -4.40
C GLN A 96 -2.19 3.95 -3.74
N VAL A 97 -2.28 3.32 -2.57
CA VAL A 97 -3.52 3.26 -1.79
C VAL A 97 -3.98 4.65 -1.36
N ILE A 98 -3.07 5.50 -0.87
CA ILE A 98 -3.38 6.88 -0.49
C ILE A 98 -3.87 7.66 -1.71
N THR A 99 -3.13 7.59 -2.83
CA THR A 99 -3.51 8.26 -4.08
C THR A 99 -4.90 7.84 -4.55
N ARG A 100 -5.20 6.53 -4.58
CA ARG A 100 -6.51 6.03 -4.99
C ARG A 100 -7.63 6.47 -4.05
N ALA A 101 -7.39 6.40 -2.74
CA ALA A 101 -8.37 6.82 -1.74
C ALA A 101 -8.66 8.33 -1.81
N TRP A 102 -7.61 9.14 -2.08
CA TRP A 102 -7.73 10.58 -2.32
C TRP A 102 -8.61 10.87 -3.53
N LEU A 103 -8.27 10.28 -4.69
CA LEU A 103 -9.01 10.48 -5.95
C LEU A 103 -10.50 10.18 -5.79
N ILE A 104 -10.85 9.03 -5.20
CA ILE A 104 -12.23 8.61 -4.97
C ILE A 104 -12.99 9.63 -4.09
N LEU A 105 -12.34 10.19 -3.07
CA LEU A 105 -12.98 11.16 -2.19
C LEU A 105 -13.10 12.53 -2.86
N THR A 106 -12.08 12.98 -3.58
CA THR A 106 -12.09 14.28 -4.27
C THR A 106 -13.11 14.31 -5.40
N GLU A 107 -13.30 13.20 -6.11
CA GLU A 107 -14.32 13.09 -7.16
C GLU A 107 -15.74 13.32 -6.60
N LYS A 108 -16.02 12.75 -5.42
CA LYS A 108 -17.35 12.84 -4.80
C LYS A 108 -17.58 14.13 -4.01
N HIS A 109 -16.57 14.55 -3.26
CA HIS A 109 -16.69 15.59 -2.24
C HIS A 109 -15.98 16.89 -2.60
N GLY A 110 -15.14 16.89 -3.64
CA GLY A 110 -14.26 18.00 -3.94
C GLY A 110 -13.02 17.99 -3.04
N PHE A 111 -12.27 19.08 -3.07
CA PHE A 111 -11.00 19.22 -2.35
C PHE A 111 -11.20 19.96 -1.03
N PRO A 112 -10.52 19.57 0.07
CA PRO A 112 -10.38 20.46 1.22
C PRO A 112 -9.77 21.82 0.79
N PRO A 113 -9.90 22.89 1.60
CA PRO A 113 -9.29 24.18 1.28
C PRO A 113 -7.75 24.10 1.21
N ASN A 114 -7.15 24.86 0.30
CA ASN A 114 -5.69 25.01 0.14
C ASN A 114 -4.90 23.74 -0.22
N VAL A 115 -5.56 22.71 -0.76
CA VAL A 115 -4.93 21.46 -1.22
C VAL A 115 -5.28 21.16 -2.67
N THR A 116 -4.45 20.36 -3.34
CA THR A 116 -4.62 19.96 -4.76
C THR A 116 -4.53 18.44 -4.92
N LEU A 117 -4.55 17.95 -6.16
CA LEU A 117 -4.27 16.54 -6.46
C LEU A 117 -2.85 16.12 -6.05
N GLU A 118 -1.87 17.02 -6.21
CA GLU A 118 -0.46 16.77 -5.90
C GLU A 118 -0.11 17.11 -4.44
N THR A 119 -0.87 18.01 -3.83
CA THR A 119 -0.62 18.51 -2.46
C THR A 119 -1.82 18.21 -1.57
N THR A 120 -1.92 16.98 -1.08
CA THR A 120 -3.12 16.48 -0.39
C THR A 120 -3.28 17.01 1.04
N GLY A 121 -2.22 17.55 1.63
CA GLY A 121 -2.20 17.89 3.07
C GLY A 121 -2.38 16.67 3.97
N PHE A 122 -2.18 15.44 3.47
CA PHE A 122 -2.29 14.20 4.23
C PHE A 122 -0.93 13.49 4.28
N ALA A 123 -0.56 13.00 5.46
CA ALA A 123 0.68 12.26 5.67
C ALA A 123 0.42 10.95 6.41
N VAL A 124 1.18 9.92 6.04
CA VAL A 124 1.22 8.63 6.74
C VAL A 124 2.60 8.47 7.33
N ILE A 125 2.66 8.25 8.64
CA ILE A 125 3.88 7.99 9.39
C ILE A 125 3.93 6.51 9.73
N GLY A 126 4.98 5.83 9.27
CA GLY A 126 5.30 4.46 9.68
C GLY A 126 6.00 4.43 11.04
N PHE A 127 5.54 3.57 11.93
CA PHE A 127 6.15 3.26 13.21
C PHE A 127 6.69 1.82 13.23
N GLY A 128 7.28 1.41 14.36
CA GLY A 128 7.70 0.03 14.58
C GLY A 128 8.66 -0.48 13.50
N LYS A 129 8.43 -1.71 13.05
CA LYS A 129 9.25 -2.34 12.01
C LYS A 129 9.15 -1.62 10.67
N PHE A 130 8.00 -1.00 10.36
CA PHE A 130 7.85 -0.26 9.12
C PHE A 130 8.68 1.03 9.12
N GLY A 131 8.55 1.84 10.18
CA GLY A 131 9.33 3.07 10.35
C GLY A 131 10.83 2.82 10.57
N GLY A 132 11.20 1.64 11.08
CA GLY A 132 12.59 1.22 11.29
C GLY A 132 13.26 0.54 10.10
N ILE A 133 12.54 0.29 9.00
CA ILE A 133 13.05 -0.46 7.82
C ILE A 133 13.44 -1.91 8.21
N GLU A 134 12.64 -2.52 9.08
CA GLU A 134 12.87 -3.86 9.64
C GLU A 134 11.71 -4.82 9.30
N LEU A 135 11.00 -4.58 8.18
CA LEU A 135 9.90 -5.45 7.77
C LEU A 135 10.40 -6.88 7.51
N SER A 136 9.58 -7.83 7.93
CA SER A 136 9.69 -9.26 7.59
C SER A 136 8.48 -9.69 6.75
N TYR A 137 8.53 -10.89 6.15
CA TYR A 137 7.51 -11.39 5.21
C TYR A 137 6.06 -11.40 5.75
N GLY A 138 5.88 -11.47 7.07
CA GLY A 138 4.58 -11.46 7.74
C GLY A 138 4.34 -10.24 8.62
N SER A 139 5.11 -9.16 8.43
CA SER A 139 4.95 -7.96 9.26
C SER A 139 3.66 -7.20 8.95
N ASP A 140 3.11 -6.66 10.03
CA ASP A 140 2.10 -5.62 10.11
C ASP A 140 2.68 -4.24 9.76
N LEU A 141 1.79 -3.30 9.44
CA LEU A 141 2.13 -1.88 9.27
C LEU A 141 1.56 -1.07 10.43
N ASP A 142 2.44 -0.57 11.29
CA ASP A 142 2.11 0.40 12.32
C ASP A 142 2.02 1.80 11.69
N LEU A 143 0.80 2.34 11.54
CA LEU A 143 0.57 3.60 10.83
C LEU A 143 -0.11 4.65 11.71
N VAL A 144 0.36 5.89 11.59
CA VAL A 144 -0.31 7.09 12.13
C VAL A 144 -0.60 8.03 10.97
N PHE A 145 -1.84 8.52 10.91
CA PHE A 145 -2.28 9.46 9.88
C PHE A 145 -2.32 10.88 10.44
N LEU A 146 -1.75 11.81 9.68
CA LEU A 146 -1.80 13.23 9.95
C LEU A 146 -2.44 13.95 8.78
N TYR A 147 -3.11 15.06 9.06
CA TYR A 147 -3.54 16.00 8.03
C TYR A 147 -3.31 17.43 8.47
N ASP A 148 -3.12 18.32 7.51
CA ASP A 148 -3.00 19.76 7.71
C ASP A 148 -4.25 20.47 7.20
N CYS A 149 -5.14 20.85 8.12
CA CYS A 149 -6.25 21.76 7.84
C CYS A 149 -6.51 22.63 9.07
N GLN A 150 -6.38 23.94 8.91
CA GLN A 150 -6.48 24.91 10.01
C GLN A 150 -7.89 24.96 10.63
N ASP A 151 -8.93 24.80 9.82
CA ASP A 151 -10.32 24.74 10.25
C ASP A 151 -10.94 23.40 9.87
N GLY A 152 -11.03 22.48 10.84
CA GLY A 152 -11.65 21.16 10.64
C GLY A 152 -13.12 21.20 10.21
N ASN A 153 -13.81 22.34 10.35
CA ASN A 153 -15.19 22.54 9.91
C ASN A 153 -15.31 23.17 8.52
N ALA A 154 -14.21 23.65 7.93
CA ALA A 154 -14.21 24.19 6.58
C ALA A 154 -14.68 23.11 5.60
N LEU A 155 -15.53 23.50 4.65
CA LEU A 155 -16.12 22.59 3.69
C LEU A 155 -15.17 22.33 2.52
N THR A 156 -15.26 21.14 1.95
CA THR A 156 -14.64 20.82 0.68
C THR A 156 -15.29 21.59 -0.47
N GLU A 157 -14.51 21.88 -1.51
CA GLU A 157 -14.89 22.71 -2.65
C GLU A 157 -14.83 21.93 -3.96
N GLY A 158 -15.79 22.17 -4.87
CA GLY A 158 -15.78 21.61 -6.22
C GLY A 158 -16.46 20.24 -6.39
N GLY A 159 -16.99 19.63 -5.33
CA GLY A 159 -17.75 18.37 -5.41
C GLY A 159 -19.26 18.53 -5.23
N GLU A 160 -20.02 17.51 -5.64
CA GLU A 160 -21.50 17.50 -5.53
C GLU A 160 -22.01 17.37 -4.08
N HIS A 161 -21.17 16.81 -3.21
CA HIS A 161 -21.52 16.54 -1.81
C HIS A 161 -20.44 17.08 -0.86
N PRO A 162 -20.36 18.39 -0.62
CA PRO A 162 -19.33 18.97 0.25
C PRO A 162 -19.44 18.43 1.68
N ILE A 163 -18.30 18.18 2.31
CA ILE A 163 -18.17 17.71 3.70
C ILE A 163 -17.09 18.52 4.42
N SER A 164 -17.02 18.45 5.75
CA SER A 164 -15.97 19.19 6.48
C SER A 164 -14.59 18.58 6.29
N CYS A 165 -13.52 19.37 6.43
CA CYS A 165 -12.12 18.94 6.45
C CYS A 165 -11.92 17.69 7.33
N ALA A 166 -12.38 17.76 8.59
CA ALA A 166 -12.23 16.66 9.54
C ALA A 166 -12.94 15.38 9.08
N GLN A 167 -14.11 15.50 8.47
CA GLN A 167 -14.83 14.36 7.88
C GLN A 167 -14.11 13.79 6.66
N PHE A 168 -13.57 14.67 5.80
CA PHE A 168 -12.85 14.26 4.60
C PHE A 168 -11.61 13.44 4.95
N TYR A 169 -10.71 13.97 5.78
CA TYR A 169 -9.48 13.26 6.17
C TYR A 169 -9.77 12.04 7.05
N GLY A 170 -10.82 12.08 7.88
CA GLY A 170 -11.28 10.91 8.61
C GLY A 170 -11.74 9.77 7.69
N ARG A 171 -12.52 10.10 6.64
CA ARG A 171 -12.92 9.13 5.60
C ARG A 171 -11.73 8.63 4.79
N LEU A 172 -10.77 9.50 4.48
CA LEU A 172 -9.55 9.13 3.78
C LEU A 172 -8.76 8.08 4.57
N GLY A 173 -8.50 8.33 5.85
CA GLY A 173 -7.81 7.37 6.73
C GLY A 173 -8.54 6.03 6.82
N LEU A 174 -9.87 6.05 6.99
CA LEU A 174 -10.68 4.82 7.01
C LEU A 174 -10.61 4.05 5.69
N LYS A 175 -10.64 4.74 4.55
CA LYS A 175 -10.53 4.16 3.21
C LYS A 175 -9.15 3.53 2.99
N VAL A 176 -8.07 4.23 3.34
CA VAL A 176 -6.70 3.73 3.26
C VAL A 176 -6.53 2.46 4.11
N ARG A 177 -6.95 2.51 5.38
CA ARG A 177 -6.95 1.35 6.27
C ARG A 177 -7.73 0.18 5.67
N HIS A 178 -8.94 0.43 5.18
CA HIS A 178 -9.78 -0.61 4.61
C HIS A 178 -9.12 -1.33 3.42
N ILE A 179 -8.54 -0.58 2.49
CA ILE A 179 -7.91 -1.15 1.29
C ILE A 179 -6.73 -2.06 1.66
N LEU A 180 -5.91 -1.61 2.63
CA LEU A 180 -4.76 -2.36 3.14
C LEU A 180 -5.19 -3.62 3.90
N ASP A 181 -6.17 -3.51 4.78
CA ASP A 181 -6.47 -4.52 5.80
C ASP A 181 -7.51 -5.57 5.36
N ILE A 182 -8.38 -5.28 4.38
CA ILE A 182 -9.44 -6.22 4.01
C ILE A 182 -8.87 -7.56 3.49
N LYS A 183 -9.46 -8.68 3.91
CA LYS A 183 -9.13 -10.02 3.44
C LYS A 183 -10.00 -10.37 2.22
N LEU A 184 -9.37 -10.58 1.06
CA LEU A 184 -10.01 -11.03 -0.18
C LEU A 184 -9.55 -12.45 -0.53
N LEU A 185 -10.15 -13.05 -1.56
CA LEU A 185 -9.68 -14.33 -2.11
C LEU A 185 -8.23 -14.26 -2.61
N SER A 186 -7.83 -13.09 -3.12
CA SER A 186 -6.45 -12.78 -3.51
C SER A 186 -5.53 -12.50 -2.31
N GLY A 187 -5.99 -12.67 -1.07
CA GLY A 187 -5.21 -12.44 0.15
C GLY A 187 -5.46 -11.08 0.80
N GLN A 188 -4.50 -10.65 1.61
CA GLN A 188 -4.51 -9.38 2.33
C GLN A 188 -3.25 -8.59 1.97
N LEU A 189 -3.37 -7.26 1.84
CA LEU A 189 -2.20 -6.41 1.59
C LEU A 189 -1.36 -6.32 2.86
N TYR A 190 -1.84 -5.70 3.91
CA TYR A 190 -1.13 -5.66 5.19
C TYR A 190 -2.14 -5.56 6.32
N GLU A 191 -1.89 -6.27 7.42
CA GLU A 191 -2.57 -5.94 8.68
C GLU A 191 -2.11 -4.55 9.11
N VAL A 192 -3.05 -3.67 9.41
CA VAL A 192 -2.77 -2.28 9.78
C VAL A 192 -3.05 -2.07 11.26
N ASP A 193 -2.01 -1.72 12.02
CA ASP A 193 -2.12 -1.32 13.41
C ASP A 193 -2.10 0.21 13.53
N MET A 194 -3.13 0.78 14.17
CA MET A 194 -3.26 2.21 14.40
C MET A 194 -3.25 2.59 15.88
N ARG A 195 -2.86 1.67 16.78
CA ARG A 195 -2.92 1.88 18.24
C ARG A 195 -1.95 2.96 18.73
N LEU A 196 -0.91 3.26 17.96
CA LEU A 196 0.11 4.26 18.30
C LEU A 196 -0.31 5.72 18.03
N ARG A 197 -1.52 5.96 17.51
CA ARG A 197 -2.04 7.32 17.30
C ARG A 197 -2.27 8.05 18.64
N PRO A 198 -2.19 9.40 18.68
CA PRO A 198 -2.57 10.17 19.88
C PRO A 198 -3.97 9.77 20.38
N ASN A 199 -4.10 9.51 21.69
CA ASN A 199 -5.28 8.97 22.38
C ASN A 199 -5.63 7.48 22.10
N GLY A 200 -4.86 6.76 21.27
CA GLY A 200 -5.02 5.31 21.07
C GLY A 200 -6.46 4.89 20.74
N ASP A 201 -6.91 3.75 21.28
CA ASP A 201 -8.26 3.21 21.12
C ASP A 201 -9.31 3.79 22.10
N SER A 202 -9.05 4.97 22.66
CA SER A 202 -9.95 5.63 23.63
C SER A 202 -11.15 6.29 22.98
#